data_AF-A0A6I1R002-F1
#
_entry.id   AF-A0A6I1R002-F1
#
_cell.length_a   1.000
_cell.length_b   1.000
_cell.length_c   1.000
_cell.angle_alpha   90.00
_cell.angle_beta   90.00
_cell.angle_gamma   90.00
#
_symmetry.space_group_name_H-M   'P 1'
#
loop_
_entity.id
_entity.type
_entity.pdbx_description
1 polymer ?
#
loop_
_entity_poly.entity_id
_entity_poly.type
_entity_poly.pdbx_seq_one_letter_code
_entity_poly.pdbx_strand_id
1 'polypeptide(L)'
;MALTLDKTLEAANGNAKPDRRAPDLPLPPYLGRSVRIVGPVVNVDMNQSPHPKNQRGELGKPLFNWYRNTVSKDPLTRVSAPNHFADRKQFLTSVVNRDNKGKINPKRMPVADPAAMTRHIKAVARYMGADVVAVAQAHSSFLYAGSRYVQDGTAEDAYQTSSPADLVRKFPYVIVATTAWDYDKLQAHRHHIGDSAYHVSQMKGVVILKALEGYIKELGYTALRGVVTPQAAGVASGVGELGRNGLVINKTFGARIHMPDPILTDLPLAADQPVDIGVEDFCKICRKCANTCPTNSIPFGDKVVHNGIEKYKINWLTCYKLRPYVSDHWGSCLTCATVCPFTKPNVWWRSLTVSALSTCPIPARPALVRALKWIDDRFWGVARNNRVRWLSYDSGIKPGEQACTVAGCTASHDGKAHSPQMVGDAGYYAPLKENTNRFVKRDA
;
A
#
# COMPACT_ATOMS: atom_id res chain seq x y z
N MET A 1 30.05 3.09 1.12
CA MET A 1 29.45 1.80 1.49
C MET A 1 28.02 1.62 0.95
N ALA A 2 27.58 2.45 -0.01
CA ALA A 2 26.78 1.95 -1.13
C ALA A 2 27.78 1.31 -2.10
N LEU A 3 27.49 0.09 -2.61
CA LEU A 3 28.07 -0.59 -3.80
C LEU A 3 28.08 -2.14 -3.76
N THR A 4 27.45 -2.83 -2.79
CA THR A 4 27.56 -4.31 -2.73
C THR A 4 26.31 -5.10 -3.10
N LEU A 5 25.17 -4.47 -3.40
CA LEU A 5 23.95 -5.18 -3.83
C LEU A 5 23.78 -5.27 -5.35
N ASP A 6 24.42 -4.40 -6.13
CA ASP A 6 24.27 -4.43 -7.61
C ASP A 6 25.11 -5.55 -8.26
N LYS A 7 26.21 -5.99 -7.63
CA LYS A 7 27.07 -7.05 -8.19
C LYS A 7 26.53 -8.48 -8.02
N THR A 8 25.60 -8.72 -7.09
CA THR A 8 25.06 -10.08 -6.86
C THR A 8 24.01 -10.48 -7.89
N LEU A 9 23.38 -9.52 -8.57
CA LEU A 9 22.45 -9.80 -9.68
C LEU A 9 23.19 -9.93 -11.04
N GLU A 10 24.31 -9.24 -11.23
CA GLU A 10 25.13 -9.38 -12.44
C GLU A 10 25.90 -10.71 -12.47
N ALA A 11 26.31 -11.23 -11.32
CA ALA A 11 27.05 -12.50 -11.23
C ALA A 11 26.22 -13.75 -11.59
N ALA A 12 24.88 -13.65 -11.64
CA ALA A 12 24.00 -14.75 -12.02
C ALA A 12 23.82 -14.90 -13.56
N ASN A 13 24.33 -13.95 -14.35
CA ASN A 13 24.17 -13.92 -15.82
C ASN A 13 25.37 -14.48 -16.61
N GLY A 14 26.27 -15.23 -15.95
CA GLY A 14 27.38 -15.90 -16.63
C GLY A 14 26.93 -17.15 -17.39
N ASN A 15 26.86 -17.05 -18.72
CA ASN A 15 26.95 -18.17 -19.67
C ASN A 15 25.83 -19.23 -19.72
N ALA A 16 24.57 -18.87 -19.52
CA ALA A 16 23.46 -19.73 -19.95
C ALA A 16 23.19 -19.53 -21.45
N LYS A 17 23.63 -20.49 -22.29
CA LYS A 17 23.13 -20.61 -23.68
C LYS A 17 21.60 -20.70 -23.65
N PRO A 18 20.87 -20.09 -24.61
CA PRO A 18 19.42 -20.17 -24.65
C PRO A 18 19.01 -21.64 -24.86
N ASP A 19 18.50 -22.26 -23.81
CA ASP A 19 17.87 -23.57 -23.89
C ASP A 19 16.62 -23.45 -24.79
N ARG A 20 16.62 -24.18 -25.91
CA ARG A 20 15.53 -24.22 -26.89
C ARG A 20 14.30 -25.01 -26.42
N ARG A 21 14.15 -25.20 -25.10
CA ARG A 21 12.98 -25.84 -24.45
C ARG A 21 12.49 -25.05 -23.25
N ALA A 22 12.33 -23.73 -23.37
CA ALA A 22 11.46 -23.02 -22.43
C ALA A 22 10.02 -23.51 -22.66
N PRO A 23 9.38 -24.18 -21.69
CA PRO A 23 7.95 -24.48 -21.80
C PRO A 23 7.22 -23.15 -21.98
N ASP A 24 6.25 -23.10 -22.90
CA ASP A 24 5.44 -21.92 -23.23
C ASP A 24 5.09 -21.15 -21.95
N LEU A 25 5.86 -20.11 -21.65
CA LEU A 25 5.55 -19.23 -20.52
C LEU A 25 4.25 -18.54 -20.92
N PRO A 26 3.18 -18.62 -20.10
CA PRO A 26 1.93 -17.98 -20.42
C PRO A 26 2.20 -16.50 -20.71
N LEU A 27 1.58 -16.00 -21.79
CA LEU A 27 1.71 -14.60 -22.20
C LEU A 27 1.51 -13.70 -20.98
N PRO A 28 2.35 -12.67 -20.79
CA PRO A 28 2.22 -11.79 -19.65
C PRO A 28 0.81 -11.19 -19.62
N PRO A 29 0.12 -11.20 -18.46
CA PRO A 29 -1.22 -10.68 -18.37
C PRO A 29 -1.22 -9.18 -18.70
N TYR A 30 -2.27 -8.74 -19.38
CA TYR A 30 -2.50 -7.31 -19.55
C TYR A 30 -2.77 -6.68 -18.18
N LEU A 31 -2.06 -5.61 -17.83
CA LEU A 31 -2.16 -4.90 -16.55
C LEU A 31 -2.61 -3.44 -16.73
N GLY A 32 -3.22 -3.10 -17.87
CA GLY A 32 -3.54 -1.71 -18.20
C GLY A 32 -2.35 -0.94 -18.78
N ARG A 33 -2.48 0.39 -18.87
CA ARG A 33 -1.46 1.28 -19.48
C ARG A 33 -0.39 1.75 -18.48
N SER A 34 -0.72 1.76 -17.20
CA SER A 34 0.18 2.25 -16.15
C SER A 34 1.36 1.30 -15.86
N VAL A 35 1.22 0.01 -16.15
CA VAL A 35 2.27 -1.01 -15.92
C VAL A 35 2.30 -1.99 -17.07
N ARG A 36 3.49 -2.36 -17.55
CA ARG A 36 3.68 -3.39 -18.57
C ARG A 36 4.71 -4.41 -18.11
N ILE A 37 4.44 -5.70 -18.32
CA ILE A 37 5.46 -6.74 -18.22
C ILE A 37 6.11 -6.83 -19.60
N VAL A 38 7.38 -6.42 -19.67
CA VAL A 38 8.17 -6.31 -20.90
C VAL A 38 9.33 -7.32 -20.95
N GLY A 39 9.45 -8.16 -19.91
CA GLY A 39 10.48 -9.20 -19.80
C GLY A 39 10.16 -10.18 -18.68
N PRO A 40 11.06 -11.13 -18.39
CA PRO A 40 10.85 -12.13 -17.36
C PRO A 40 10.72 -11.48 -15.97
N VAL A 41 9.73 -11.96 -15.20
CA VAL A 41 9.50 -11.51 -13.82
C VAL A 41 9.99 -12.59 -12.87
N VAL A 42 11.00 -12.26 -12.07
CA VAL A 42 11.48 -13.14 -11.00
C VAL A 42 10.59 -12.94 -9.77
N ASN A 43 9.99 -14.03 -9.28
CA ASN A 43 9.28 -14.00 -8.00
C ASN A 43 10.29 -13.72 -6.87
N VAL A 44 10.00 -12.71 -6.04
CA VAL A 44 10.89 -12.33 -4.94
C VAL A 44 10.39 -12.96 -3.66
N ASP A 45 11.29 -13.53 -2.86
CA ASP A 45 10.95 -14.07 -1.54
C ASP A 45 10.50 -12.91 -0.62
N MET A 46 9.37 -13.07 0.06
CA MET A 46 8.85 -12.06 0.98
C MET A 46 9.84 -11.75 2.12
N ASN A 47 10.68 -12.70 2.53
CA ASN A 47 11.77 -12.47 3.49
C ASN A 47 12.81 -11.46 2.99
N GLN A 48 12.84 -11.18 1.69
CA GLN A 48 13.69 -10.14 1.09
C GLN A 48 12.99 -8.77 1.01
N SER A 49 11.74 -8.67 1.46
CA SER A 49 11.01 -7.40 1.54
C SER A 49 11.54 -6.51 2.67
N PRO A 50 11.20 -5.21 2.69
CA PRO A 50 11.79 -4.24 3.61
C PRO A 50 11.61 -4.57 5.10
N HIS A 51 10.44 -5.07 5.50
CA HIS A 51 10.14 -5.33 6.90
C HIS A 51 10.95 -6.51 7.47
N PRO A 52 11.00 -7.70 6.85
CA PRO A 52 11.85 -8.80 7.29
C PRO A 52 13.35 -8.48 7.23
N LYS A 53 13.83 -7.78 6.19
CA LYS A 53 15.22 -7.29 6.15
C LYS A 53 15.56 -6.41 7.35
N ASN A 54 14.66 -5.51 7.71
CA ASN A 54 14.83 -4.70 8.90
C ASN A 54 14.76 -5.53 10.19
N GLN A 55 13.90 -6.54 10.28
CA GLN A 55 13.82 -7.43 11.45
C GLN A 55 15.10 -8.22 11.69
N ARG A 56 15.90 -8.46 10.65
CA ARG A 56 17.23 -9.10 10.71
C ARG A 56 18.40 -8.10 10.85
N GLY A 57 18.10 -6.79 10.92
CA GLY A 57 19.11 -5.74 11.12
C GLY A 57 19.85 -5.29 9.85
N GLU A 58 19.50 -5.83 8.68
CA GLU A 58 20.21 -5.57 7.42
C GLU A 58 20.11 -4.11 6.93
N LEU A 59 19.11 -3.35 7.41
CA LEU A 59 18.87 -1.97 6.98
C LEU A 59 19.54 -0.91 7.89
N GLY A 60 20.32 -1.36 8.88
CA GLY A 60 21.09 -0.52 9.79
C GLY A 60 20.48 -0.39 11.18
N LYS A 61 21.35 -0.20 12.17
CA LYS A 61 21.02 -0.12 13.60
C LYS A 61 19.90 0.89 13.94
N PRO A 62 19.86 2.12 13.36
CA PRO A 62 18.79 3.07 13.68
C PRO A 62 17.40 2.56 13.32
N LEU A 63 17.24 1.96 12.13
CA LEU A 63 15.95 1.45 11.66
C LEU A 63 15.54 0.15 12.37
N PHE A 64 16.51 -0.72 12.66
CA PHE A 64 16.29 -1.91 13.48
C PHE A 64 15.77 -1.53 14.87
N ASN A 65 16.49 -0.63 15.56
CA ASN A 65 16.13 -0.19 16.91
C ASN A 65 14.78 0.52 16.94
N TRP A 66 14.51 1.41 15.99
CA TRP A 66 13.20 2.04 15.86
C TRP A 66 12.10 0.99 15.75
N TYR A 67 12.26 0.00 14.87
CA TYR A 67 11.24 -1.00 14.61
C TYR A 67 11.05 -2.01 15.74
N ARG A 68 12.13 -2.41 16.44
CA ARG A 68 12.11 -3.44 17.48
C ARG A 68 11.84 -2.90 18.87
N ASN A 69 12.38 -1.72 19.19
CA ASN A 69 12.53 -1.25 20.57
C ASN A 69 11.74 0.04 20.85
N THR A 70 10.93 0.54 19.91
CA THR A 70 10.10 1.73 20.16
C THR A 70 8.63 1.39 20.34
N VAL A 71 8.02 2.11 21.28
CA VAL A 71 6.58 2.15 21.51
C VAL A 71 6.10 3.53 21.08
N SER A 72 4.97 3.63 20.37
CA SER A 72 4.44 4.94 19.97
C SER A 72 4.09 5.75 21.23
N LYS A 73 4.41 7.04 21.20
CA LYS A 73 3.98 7.98 22.23
C LYS A 73 2.48 8.23 22.18
N ASP A 74 1.88 8.12 20.99
CA ASP A 74 0.43 8.29 20.78
C ASP A 74 -0.36 7.01 21.14
N PRO A 75 -1.34 7.09 22.07
CA PRO A 75 -2.16 5.95 22.48
C PRO A 75 -2.92 5.27 21.34
N LEU A 76 -3.48 6.03 20.41
CA LEU A 76 -4.25 5.46 19.31
C LEU A 76 -3.35 4.70 18.32
N THR A 77 -2.15 5.21 18.06
CA THR A 77 -1.13 4.52 17.27
C THR A 77 -0.66 3.24 17.97
N ARG A 78 -0.51 3.22 19.30
CA ARG A 78 -0.11 2.00 20.05
C ARG A 78 -1.07 0.82 19.83
N VAL A 79 -2.37 1.09 19.70
CA VAL A 79 -3.39 0.05 19.49
C VAL A 79 -3.70 -0.23 18.02
N SER A 80 -3.18 0.59 17.08
CA SER A 80 -3.52 0.50 15.66
C SER A 80 -2.36 0.22 14.71
N ALA A 81 -1.13 0.55 15.08
CA ALA A 81 0.03 0.30 14.25
C ALA A 81 0.70 -1.04 14.59
N PRO A 82 0.98 -1.90 13.60
CA PRO A 82 1.71 -3.16 13.82
C PRO A 82 3.20 -2.97 14.18
N ASN A 83 3.69 -1.73 14.18
CA ASN A 83 5.11 -1.38 14.26
C ASN A 83 5.64 -1.28 15.70
N HIS A 84 4.89 -1.75 16.69
CA HIS A 84 5.28 -1.78 18.11
C HIS A 84 5.76 -3.16 18.52
N PHE A 85 6.88 -3.63 17.97
CA PHE A 85 7.45 -4.92 18.39
C PHE A 85 7.80 -4.96 19.89
N ALA A 86 8.04 -3.80 20.50
CA ALA A 86 8.27 -3.67 21.93
C ALA A 86 7.00 -3.90 22.78
N ASP A 87 5.79 -3.65 22.25
CA ASP A 87 4.53 -3.95 22.93
C ASP A 87 3.43 -4.36 21.93
N ARG A 88 3.30 -5.68 21.74
CA ARG A 88 2.27 -6.26 20.85
C ARG A 88 0.97 -6.61 21.58
N LYS A 89 0.93 -6.48 22.92
CA LYS A 89 -0.19 -7.00 23.73
C LYS A 89 -1.48 -6.23 23.49
N GLN A 90 -1.37 -4.94 23.16
CA GLN A 90 -2.51 -4.07 22.91
C GLN A 90 -3.00 -4.08 21.45
N PHE A 91 -2.34 -4.83 20.57
CA PHE A 91 -2.61 -4.79 19.14
C PHE A 91 -3.48 -5.99 18.71
N LEU A 92 -4.80 -5.80 18.68
CA LEU A 92 -5.80 -6.83 18.41
C LEU A 92 -5.50 -7.66 17.14
N THR A 93 -5.02 -7.03 16.07
CA THR A 93 -4.80 -7.76 14.81
C THR A 93 -3.67 -8.79 14.91
N SER A 94 -2.80 -8.70 15.92
CA SER A 94 -1.81 -9.75 16.19
C SER A 94 -2.47 -11.07 16.61
N VAL A 95 -3.59 -10.99 17.34
CA VAL A 95 -4.43 -12.14 17.70
C VAL A 95 -5.19 -12.64 16.48
N VAL A 96 -5.85 -11.73 15.74
CA VAL A 96 -6.64 -12.09 14.54
C VAL A 96 -5.82 -12.80 13.49
N ASN A 97 -4.57 -12.36 13.26
CA ASN A 97 -3.70 -13.03 12.29
C ASN A 97 -3.34 -14.44 12.77
N ARG A 98 -2.92 -14.60 14.04
CA ARG A 98 -2.54 -15.89 14.65
C ARG A 98 -3.67 -16.89 14.83
N ASP A 99 -4.92 -16.45 14.71
CA ASP A 99 -6.07 -17.30 14.92
C ASP A 99 -6.02 -18.53 14.00
N ASN A 100 -6.50 -19.66 14.51
CA ASN A 100 -6.33 -20.95 13.87
C ASN A 100 -6.81 -20.92 12.41
N LYS A 101 -6.09 -21.62 11.53
CA LYS A 101 -6.54 -21.77 10.15
C LYS A 101 -7.74 -22.70 10.19
N GLY A 102 -8.95 -22.14 10.18
CA GLY A 102 -10.20 -22.90 10.16
C GLY A 102 -10.16 -24.02 9.12
N LYS A 103 -10.78 -25.17 9.44
CA LYS A 103 -10.86 -26.31 8.52
C LYS A 103 -11.74 -25.94 7.33
N ILE A 104 -11.42 -26.47 6.16
CA ILE A 104 -12.27 -26.33 4.98
C ILE A 104 -13.50 -27.22 5.20
N ASN A 105 -14.70 -26.69 4.95
CA ASN A 105 -15.92 -27.47 5.01
C ASN A 105 -15.85 -28.63 4.00
N PRO A 106 -15.98 -29.89 4.44
CA PRO A 106 -15.90 -31.04 3.53
C PRO A 106 -17.03 -31.04 2.48
N LYS A 107 -18.16 -30.38 2.76
CA LYS A 107 -19.27 -30.23 1.83
C LYS A 107 -19.06 -28.97 0.99
N ARG A 108 -18.56 -29.15 -0.23
CA ARG A 108 -18.45 -28.08 -1.22
C ARG A 108 -19.83 -27.60 -1.65
N MET A 109 -20.04 -26.29 -1.56
CA MET A 109 -21.21 -25.64 -2.14
C MET A 109 -21.08 -25.66 -3.68
N PRO A 110 -22.07 -26.15 -4.43
CA PRO A 110 -22.00 -26.15 -5.88
C PRO A 110 -22.04 -24.71 -6.44
N VAL A 111 -21.18 -24.43 -7.44
CA VAL A 111 -21.14 -23.15 -8.14
C VAL A 111 -21.50 -23.37 -9.60
N ALA A 112 -22.77 -23.10 -9.94
CA ALA A 112 -23.27 -23.22 -11.31
C ALA A 112 -22.89 -22.01 -12.18
N ASP A 113 -22.93 -20.79 -11.63
CA ASP A 113 -22.56 -19.56 -12.32
C ASP A 113 -21.42 -18.83 -11.57
N PRO A 114 -20.18 -18.88 -12.08
CA PRO A 114 -19.04 -18.14 -11.52
C PRO A 114 -19.25 -16.63 -11.47
N ALA A 115 -20.04 -16.04 -12.37
CA ALA A 115 -20.33 -14.60 -12.36
C ALA A 115 -21.28 -14.23 -11.23
N ALA A 116 -22.32 -15.04 -10.98
CA ALA A 116 -23.16 -14.90 -9.80
C ALA A 116 -22.35 -15.09 -8.51
N MET A 117 -21.45 -16.08 -8.47
CA MET A 117 -20.57 -16.28 -7.32
C MET A 117 -19.66 -15.07 -7.08
N THR A 118 -19.07 -14.49 -8.14
CA THR A 118 -18.29 -13.25 -8.01
C THR A 118 -19.12 -12.11 -7.44
N ARG A 119 -20.37 -11.91 -7.91
CA ARG A 119 -21.26 -10.87 -7.35
C ARG A 119 -21.57 -11.12 -5.89
N HIS A 120 -21.81 -12.38 -5.52
CA HIS A 120 -22.06 -12.82 -4.15
C HIS A 120 -20.88 -12.54 -3.23
N ILE A 121 -19.67 -13.01 -3.58
CA ILE A 121 -18.46 -12.78 -2.79
C ILE A 121 -18.15 -11.28 -2.65
N LYS A 122 -18.32 -10.50 -3.71
CA LYS A 122 -18.17 -9.04 -3.64
C LYS A 122 -19.20 -8.40 -2.70
N ALA A 123 -20.44 -8.88 -2.70
CA ALA A 123 -21.48 -8.39 -1.79
C ALA A 123 -21.15 -8.74 -0.33
N VAL A 124 -20.72 -9.98 -0.05
CA VAL A 124 -20.29 -10.42 1.29
C VAL A 124 -19.10 -9.58 1.79
N ALA A 125 -18.08 -9.39 0.96
CA ALA A 125 -16.91 -8.60 1.33
C ALA A 125 -17.27 -7.13 1.63
N ARG A 126 -18.19 -6.52 0.86
CA ARG A 126 -18.70 -5.18 1.14
C ARG A 126 -19.54 -5.14 2.41
N TYR A 127 -20.37 -6.15 2.65
CA TYR A 127 -21.16 -6.27 3.88
C TYR A 127 -20.25 -6.36 5.12
N MET A 128 -19.11 -7.03 5.00
CA MET A 128 -18.07 -7.08 6.05
C MET A 128 -17.30 -5.76 6.22
N GLY A 129 -17.44 -4.80 5.31
CA GLY A 129 -16.85 -3.46 5.40
C GLY A 129 -15.74 -3.13 4.41
N ALA A 130 -15.54 -3.93 3.35
CA ALA A 130 -14.60 -3.59 2.28
C ALA A 130 -15.13 -2.43 1.41
N ASP A 131 -14.27 -1.48 1.09
CA ASP A 131 -14.60 -0.32 0.25
C ASP A 131 -14.45 -0.62 -1.25
N VAL A 132 -13.44 -1.40 -1.63
CA VAL A 132 -13.23 -1.86 -3.01
C VAL A 132 -12.98 -3.36 -2.99
N VAL A 133 -13.72 -4.09 -3.82
CA VAL A 133 -13.59 -5.53 -3.99
C VAL A 133 -13.51 -5.86 -5.47
N ALA A 134 -12.47 -6.61 -5.85
CA ALA A 134 -12.23 -7.03 -7.21
C ALA A 134 -11.62 -8.45 -7.24
N VAL A 135 -11.74 -9.13 -8.37
CA VAL A 135 -11.21 -10.47 -8.59
C VAL A 135 -10.26 -10.43 -9.77
N ALA A 136 -9.03 -10.93 -9.61
CA ALA A 136 -8.07 -11.13 -10.70
C ALA A 136 -7.98 -12.61 -11.05
N GLN A 137 -7.69 -12.88 -12.32
CA GLN A 137 -7.09 -14.15 -12.71
C GLN A 137 -5.70 -14.25 -12.07
N ALA A 138 -5.42 -15.35 -11.39
CA ALA A 138 -4.11 -15.58 -10.79
C ALA A 138 -3.06 -15.77 -11.91
N HIS A 139 -1.88 -15.20 -11.70
CA HIS A 139 -0.74 -15.35 -12.59
C HIS A 139 0.55 -15.47 -11.77
N SER A 140 1.50 -16.29 -12.21
CA SER A 140 2.71 -16.61 -11.43
C SER A 140 3.51 -15.35 -11.09
N SER A 141 3.58 -14.37 -11.99
CA SER A 141 4.25 -13.09 -11.77
C SER A 141 3.69 -12.24 -10.62
N PHE A 142 2.52 -12.58 -10.09
CA PHE A 142 1.91 -11.87 -8.96
C PHE A 142 2.35 -12.45 -7.60
N LEU A 143 2.89 -13.67 -7.56
CA LEU A 143 3.15 -14.38 -6.32
C LEU A 143 4.56 -14.07 -5.77
N TYR A 144 4.74 -14.24 -4.46
CA TYR A 144 6.07 -14.24 -3.84
C TYR A 144 6.77 -15.59 -4.10
N ALA A 145 8.11 -15.59 -4.07
CA ALA A 145 8.88 -16.84 -4.04
C ALA A 145 9.03 -17.36 -2.60
N GLY A 146 9.55 -18.59 -2.48
CA GLY A 146 9.91 -19.18 -1.18
C GLY A 146 8.71 -19.63 -0.35
N SER A 147 8.94 -19.82 0.94
CA SER A 147 7.90 -20.22 1.87
C SER A 147 6.89 -19.08 2.06
N ARG A 148 5.60 -19.43 2.10
CA ARG A 148 4.51 -18.48 2.35
C ARG A 148 4.83 -17.65 3.60
N TYR A 149 4.76 -16.33 3.47
CA TYR A 149 4.90 -15.42 4.61
C TYR A 149 3.51 -15.05 5.09
N VAL A 150 3.14 -15.49 6.28
CA VAL A 150 1.97 -14.98 6.97
C VAL A 150 2.47 -14.03 8.05
N GLN A 151 1.88 -12.84 8.15
CA GLN A 151 2.34 -11.75 9.02
C GLN A 151 2.38 -12.12 10.52
N ASP A 152 1.73 -13.23 10.91
CA ASP A 152 1.77 -13.84 12.24
C ASP A 152 3.00 -14.74 12.51
N GLY A 153 3.73 -15.13 11.47
CA GLY A 153 4.83 -16.09 11.54
C GLY A 153 4.42 -17.58 11.54
N THR A 154 3.13 -17.91 11.33
CA THR A 154 2.60 -19.28 11.42
C THR A 154 2.13 -19.81 10.06
N ALA A 155 3.02 -19.75 9.07
CA ALA A 155 2.75 -20.24 7.73
C ALA A 155 2.85 -21.78 7.61
N GLU A 156 2.26 -22.53 8.52
CA GLU A 156 2.22 -23.99 8.44
C GLU A 156 0.95 -24.41 7.72
N ASP A 157 1.07 -24.82 6.46
CA ASP A 157 0.03 -25.50 5.68
C ASP A 157 0.66 -26.35 4.57
N ALA A 158 -0.16 -27.19 3.94
CA ALA A 158 0.27 -28.14 2.91
C ALA A 158 0.86 -27.47 1.64
N TYR A 159 0.74 -26.15 1.49
CA TYR A 159 1.17 -25.41 0.30
C TYR A 159 2.41 -24.56 0.53
N GLN A 160 3.01 -24.60 1.73
CA GLN A 160 4.15 -23.76 2.09
C GLN A 160 5.35 -23.89 1.14
N THR A 161 5.57 -25.08 0.57
CA THR A 161 6.67 -25.38 -0.36
C THR A 161 6.25 -25.38 -1.84
N SER A 162 4.98 -25.06 -2.14
CA SER A 162 4.48 -25.05 -3.52
C SER A 162 5.08 -23.89 -4.30
N SER A 163 5.47 -24.14 -5.56
CA SER A 163 5.97 -23.09 -6.44
C SER A 163 4.85 -22.11 -6.83
N PRO A 164 5.17 -20.86 -7.20
CA PRO A 164 4.19 -19.92 -7.76
C PRO A 164 3.38 -20.49 -8.93
N ALA A 165 4.01 -21.28 -9.81
CA ALA A 165 3.35 -21.91 -10.94
C ALA A 165 2.33 -22.97 -10.50
N ASP A 166 2.69 -23.80 -9.51
CA ASP A 166 1.79 -24.84 -8.99
C ASP A 166 0.62 -24.26 -8.21
N LEU A 167 0.87 -23.18 -7.46
CA LEU A 167 -0.18 -22.45 -6.74
C LEU A 167 -1.23 -21.89 -7.70
N VAL A 168 -0.81 -21.24 -8.79
CA VAL A 168 -1.74 -20.65 -9.77
C VAL A 168 -2.54 -21.72 -10.52
N ARG A 169 -1.95 -22.89 -10.78
CA ARG A 169 -2.67 -24.04 -11.37
C ARG A 169 -3.75 -24.58 -10.44
N LYS A 170 -3.51 -24.61 -9.14
CA LYS A 170 -4.46 -25.10 -8.13
C LYS A 170 -5.51 -24.05 -7.74
N PHE A 171 -5.12 -22.78 -7.72
CA PHE A 171 -5.91 -21.68 -7.20
C PHE A 171 -5.95 -20.53 -8.23
N PRO A 172 -6.83 -20.62 -9.23
CA PRO A 172 -6.80 -19.72 -10.39
C PRO A 172 -7.33 -18.31 -10.12
N TYR A 173 -7.88 -18.02 -8.93
CA TYR A 173 -8.51 -16.73 -8.64
C TYR A 173 -7.87 -16.02 -7.45
N VAL A 174 -7.75 -14.70 -7.56
CA VAL A 174 -7.29 -13.81 -6.50
C VAL A 174 -8.38 -12.80 -6.17
N ILE A 175 -8.86 -12.80 -4.93
CA ILE A 175 -9.81 -11.81 -4.41
C ILE A 175 -9.03 -10.70 -3.71
N VAL A 176 -9.21 -9.47 -4.18
CA VAL A 176 -8.65 -8.25 -3.60
C VAL A 176 -9.78 -7.51 -2.89
N ALA A 177 -9.67 -7.33 -1.58
CA ALA A 177 -10.57 -6.51 -0.78
C ALA A 177 -9.76 -5.44 -0.05
N THR A 178 -10.10 -4.17 -0.27
CA THR A 178 -9.35 -3.02 0.26
C THR A 178 -10.23 -2.15 1.14
N THR A 179 -9.59 -1.39 2.02
CA THR A 179 -10.24 -0.35 2.84
C THR A 179 -9.68 1.01 2.45
N ALA A 180 -10.54 2.03 2.38
CA ALA A 180 -10.14 3.38 2.06
C ALA A 180 -9.71 4.11 3.34
N TRP A 181 -8.59 4.84 3.27
CA TRP A 181 -8.19 5.71 4.38
C TRP A 181 -9.16 6.87 4.47
N ASP A 182 -9.39 7.37 5.67
CA ASP A 182 -10.24 8.54 5.87
C ASP A 182 -9.64 9.78 5.21
N TYR A 183 -10.42 10.47 4.37
CA TYR A 183 -9.93 11.58 3.57
C TYR A 183 -9.53 12.80 4.43
N ASP A 184 -10.34 13.14 5.42
CA ASP A 184 -10.15 14.34 6.23
C ASP A 184 -8.96 14.17 7.17
N LYS A 185 -8.85 12.99 7.81
CA LYS A 185 -7.71 12.66 8.66
C LYS A 185 -6.40 12.57 7.87
N LEU A 186 -6.46 12.06 6.63
CA LEU A 186 -5.29 12.00 5.73
C LEU A 186 -4.75 13.40 5.36
N GLN A 187 -5.56 14.46 5.45
CA GLN A 187 -5.06 15.82 5.25
C GLN A 187 -4.02 16.21 6.29
N ALA A 188 -3.99 15.53 7.44
CA ALA A 188 -2.95 15.62 8.45
C ALA A 188 -1.82 14.59 8.25
N HIS A 189 -1.28 14.48 7.04
CA HIS A 189 -0.11 13.63 6.76
C HIS A 189 1.10 14.12 7.57
N ARG A 190 2.04 13.25 7.96
CA ARG A 190 3.15 13.63 8.87
C ARG A 190 2.64 14.17 10.22
N HIS A 191 1.55 13.58 10.71
CA HIS A 191 0.98 13.85 12.03
C HIS A 191 0.23 12.59 12.52
N HIS A 192 0.05 12.43 13.83
CA HIS A 192 -0.64 11.27 14.43
C HIS A 192 -2.09 11.07 13.94
N ILE A 193 -2.76 12.15 13.53
CA ILE A 193 -4.09 12.11 12.91
C ILE A 193 -4.02 11.34 11.57
N GLY A 194 -3.05 11.68 10.72
CA GLY A 194 -2.82 10.99 9.45
C GLY A 194 -2.34 9.55 9.63
N ASP A 195 -1.46 9.30 10.62
CA ASP A 195 -1.04 7.95 11.00
C ASP A 195 -2.25 7.07 11.31
N SER A 196 -3.20 7.61 12.08
CA SER A 196 -4.44 6.92 12.44
C SER A 196 -5.30 6.60 11.21
N ALA A 197 -5.38 7.50 10.23
CA ALA A 197 -6.10 7.23 8.97
C ALA A 197 -5.54 6.01 8.23
N TYR A 198 -4.21 5.84 8.24
CA TYR A 198 -3.53 4.70 7.63
C TYR A 198 -3.68 3.42 8.45
N HIS A 199 -3.32 3.47 9.75
CA HIS A 199 -3.21 2.30 10.61
C HIS A 199 -4.57 1.69 10.98
N VAL A 200 -5.58 2.51 11.25
CA VAL A 200 -6.94 2.00 11.53
C VAL A 200 -7.53 1.32 10.29
N SER A 201 -7.28 1.85 9.09
CA SER A 201 -7.74 1.23 7.84
C SER A 201 -7.05 -0.11 7.60
N GLN A 202 -5.75 -0.20 7.92
CA GLN A 202 -5.03 -1.47 7.92
C GLN A 202 -5.68 -2.49 8.87
N MET A 203 -5.99 -2.09 10.10
CA MET A 203 -6.63 -2.99 11.06
C MET A 203 -7.96 -3.54 10.55
N LYS A 204 -8.82 -2.66 10.03
CA LYS A 204 -10.10 -3.05 9.42
C LYS A 204 -9.89 -4.06 8.31
N GLY A 205 -8.92 -3.82 7.42
CA GLY A 205 -8.60 -4.71 6.30
C GLY A 205 -8.20 -6.12 6.76
N VAL A 206 -7.44 -6.24 7.86
CA VAL A 206 -7.07 -7.55 8.43
C VAL A 206 -8.30 -8.32 8.90
N VAL A 207 -9.21 -7.66 9.63
CA VAL A 207 -10.44 -8.29 10.14
C VAL A 207 -11.35 -8.74 8.99
N ILE A 208 -11.58 -7.87 8.01
CA ILE A 208 -12.41 -8.15 6.83
C ILE A 208 -11.89 -9.37 6.08
N LEU A 209 -10.60 -9.40 5.77
CA LEU A 209 -10.02 -10.51 5.00
C LEU A 209 -9.96 -11.81 5.78
N LYS A 210 -9.73 -11.78 7.10
CA LYS A 210 -9.76 -13.01 7.92
C LYS A 210 -11.18 -13.59 7.95
N ALA A 211 -12.20 -12.74 8.09
CA ALA A 211 -13.59 -13.16 8.03
C ALA A 211 -13.96 -13.72 6.63
N LEU A 212 -13.54 -13.04 5.56
CA LEU A 212 -13.79 -13.50 4.19
C LEU A 212 -13.05 -14.81 3.87
N GLU A 213 -11.82 -14.98 4.35
CA GLU A 213 -11.08 -16.24 4.26
C GLU A 213 -11.85 -17.38 4.93
N GLY A 214 -12.37 -17.15 6.15
CA GLY A 214 -13.20 -18.13 6.86
C GLY A 214 -14.49 -18.45 6.09
N TYR A 215 -15.17 -17.43 5.57
CA TYR A 215 -16.39 -17.62 4.78
C TYR A 215 -16.16 -18.51 3.56
N ILE A 216 -15.09 -18.28 2.79
CA ILE A 216 -14.76 -19.10 1.62
C ILE A 216 -14.47 -20.56 2.02
N LYS A 217 -13.83 -20.78 3.17
CA LYS A 217 -13.59 -22.12 3.72
C LYS A 217 -14.88 -22.82 4.13
N GLU A 218 -15.85 -22.09 4.68
CA GLU A 218 -17.18 -22.62 5.00
C GLU A 218 -18.00 -22.97 3.76
N LEU A 219 -17.73 -22.34 2.61
CA LEU A 219 -18.28 -22.76 1.31
C LEU A 219 -17.62 -24.03 0.75
N GLY A 220 -16.57 -24.54 1.42
CA GLY A 220 -15.81 -25.74 1.05
C GLY A 220 -14.63 -25.50 0.11
N TYR A 221 -14.17 -24.25 -0.01
CA TYR A 221 -13.08 -23.85 -0.90
C TYR A 221 -11.84 -23.43 -0.11
N THR A 222 -10.68 -23.58 -0.74
CA THR A 222 -9.39 -23.17 -0.17
C THR A 222 -9.25 -21.65 -0.26
N ALA A 223 -8.71 -21.02 0.78
CA ALA A 223 -8.39 -19.60 0.79
C ALA A 223 -7.01 -19.37 1.42
N LEU A 224 -6.08 -18.79 0.66
CA LEU A 224 -4.69 -18.54 1.08
C LEU A 224 -4.37 -17.04 0.98
N ARG A 225 -3.84 -16.44 2.06
CA ARG A 225 -3.33 -15.07 2.13
C ARG A 225 -1.81 -15.01 2.31
N GLY A 226 -1.14 -13.93 1.91
CA GLY A 226 0.32 -13.78 2.11
C GLY A 226 1.17 -14.52 1.07
N VAL A 227 0.55 -14.96 -0.03
CA VAL A 227 1.21 -15.60 -1.18
C VAL A 227 1.28 -14.68 -2.40
N VAL A 228 0.37 -13.70 -2.50
CA VAL A 228 0.20 -12.84 -3.67
C VAL A 228 0.55 -11.39 -3.32
N THR A 229 1.24 -10.72 -4.23
CA THR A 229 1.60 -9.30 -4.16
C THR A 229 0.34 -8.44 -4.36
N PRO A 230 -0.11 -7.67 -3.34
CA PRO A 230 -1.39 -6.95 -3.40
C PRO A 230 -1.48 -5.96 -4.57
N GLN A 231 -0.37 -5.27 -4.87
CA GLN A 231 -0.31 -4.28 -5.95
C GLN A 231 -0.51 -4.90 -7.34
N ALA A 232 0.10 -6.06 -7.58
CA ALA A 232 0.00 -6.73 -8.88
C ALA A 232 -1.43 -7.23 -9.11
N ALA A 233 -2.01 -7.88 -8.10
CA ALA A 233 -3.41 -8.33 -8.15
C ALA A 233 -4.40 -7.16 -8.24
N GLY A 234 -4.15 -6.05 -7.54
CA GLY A 234 -5.00 -4.85 -7.59
C GLY A 234 -5.04 -4.20 -8.98
N VAL A 235 -3.89 -4.11 -9.66
CA VAL A 235 -3.86 -3.60 -11.04
C VAL A 235 -4.52 -4.59 -12.01
N ALA A 236 -4.22 -5.88 -11.89
CA ALA A 236 -4.79 -6.93 -12.75
C ALA A 236 -6.32 -7.05 -12.63
N SER A 237 -6.87 -6.88 -11.43
CA SER A 237 -8.32 -6.93 -11.16
C SER A 237 -9.05 -5.60 -11.40
N GLY A 238 -8.36 -4.55 -11.83
CA GLY A 238 -8.99 -3.26 -12.09
C GLY A 238 -9.37 -2.47 -10.83
N VAL A 239 -8.77 -2.75 -9.66
CA VAL A 239 -8.89 -1.87 -8.47
C VAL A 239 -8.42 -0.45 -8.80
N GLY A 240 -7.41 -0.32 -9.66
CA GLY A 240 -6.91 0.96 -10.11
C GLY A 240 -5.66 0.83 -10.97
N GLU A 241 -5.02 1.97 -11.24
CA GLU A 241 -3.78 2.05 -12.01
C GLU A 241 -2.59 2.38 -11.10
N LEU A 242 -1.39 1.92 -11.45
CA LEU A 242 -0.19 2.23 -10.65
C LEU A 242 0.28 3.67 -10.90
N GLY A 243 0.27 4.49 -9.85
CA GLY A 243 0.73 5.86 -9.90
C GLY A 243 2.25 6.01 -9.82
N ARG A 244 2.75 7.20 -10.16
CA ARG A 244 4.18 7.59 -10.00
C ARG A 244 4.70 7.41 -8.57
N ASN A 245 3.84 7.63 -7.58
CA ASN A 245 4.16 7.45 -6.16
C ASN A 245 4.30 5.97 -5.74
N GLY A 246 4.08 5.02 -6.66
CA GLY A 246 4.16 3.59 -6.40
C GLY A 246 2.93 3.01 -5.70
N LEU A 247 1.83 3.75 -5.60
CA LEU A 247 0.55 3.29 -5.04
C LEU A 247 -0.45 2.99 -6.17
N VAL A 248 -1.40 2.08 -5.91
CA VAL A 248 -2.54 1.86 -6.80
C VAL A 248 -3.54 2.98 -6.59
N ILE A 249 -3.85 3.71 -7.65
CA ILE A 249 -4.79 4.84 -7.66
C ILE A 249 -6.15 4.33 -8.12
N ASN A 250 -7.10 4.32 -7.18
CA ASN A 250 -8.47 3.89 -7.43
C ASN A 250 -9.34 5.04 -7.97
N LYS A 251 -10.34 4.70 -8.79
CA LYS A 251 -11.29 5.67 -9.38
C LYS A 251 -12.01 6.52 -8.34
N THR A 252 -12.43 5.94 -7.21
CA THR A 252 -13.25 6.61 -6.17
C THR A 252 -12.39 7.18 -5.06
N PHE A 253 -11.39 6.42 -4.62
CA PHE A 253 -10.59 6.76 -3.45
C PHE A 253 -9.24 7.39 -3.81
N GLY A 254 -8.80 7.39 -5.07
CA GLY A 254 -7.47 7.88 -5.41
C GLY A 254 -6.37 6.99 -4.81
N ALA A 255 -5.29 7.59 -4.32
CA ALA A 255 -4.16 6.86 -3.76
C ALA A 255 -4.35 6.43 -2.28
N ARG A 256 -5.52 6.66 -1.68
CA ARG A 256 -5.81 6.38 -0.27
C ARG A 256 -6.57 5.07 -0.05
N ILE A 257 -6.12 4.00 -0.69
CA ILE A 257 -6.59 2.65 -0.40
C ILE A 257 -5.50 1.86 0.33
N HIS A 258 -5.88 1.14 1.38
CA HIS A 258 -5.04 0.14 2.00
C HIS A 258 -5.22 -1.18 1.24
N MET A 259 -4.13 -1.77 0.77
CA MET A 259 -4.16 -3.07 0.10
C MET A 259 -3.58 -4.14 1.02
N PRO A 260 -4.41 -4.78 1.84
CA PRO A 260 -3.98 -5.92 2.64
C PRO A 260 -3.76 -7.16 1.75
N ASP A 261 -3.22 -8.23 2.34
CA ASP A 261 -2.87 -9.47 1.62
C ASP A 261 -4.10 -10.10 0.95
N PRO A 262 -4.16 -10.19 -0.39
CA PRO A 262 -5.31 -10.73 -1.09
C PRO A 262 -5.44 -12.24 -0.88
N ILE A 263 -6.62 -12.77 -1.18
CA ILE A 263 -6.96 -14.19 -1.01
C ILE A 263 -6.80 -14.91 -2.36
N LEU A 264 -5.93 -15.91 -2.42
CA LEU A 264 -5.80 -16.87 -3.50
C LEU A 264 -6.73 -18.07 -3.22
N THR A 265 -7.54 -18.49 -4.19
CA THR A 265 -8.61 -19.49 -3.96
C THR A 265 -8.91 -20.38 -5.18
N ASP A 266 -9.45 -21.59 -4.92
CA ASP A 266 -10.05 -22.50 -5.91
C ASP A 266 -11.56 -22.30 -6.08
N LEU A 267 -12.17 -21.33 -5.40
CA LEU A 267 -13.59 -20.96 -5.60
C LEU A 267 -13.80 -20.46 -7.03
N PRO A 268 -14.68 -21.08 -7.85
CA PRO A 268 -14.94 -20.64 -9.22
C PRO A 268 -15.54 -19.22 -9.25
N LEU A 269 -14.84 -18.31 -9.93
CA LEU A 269 -15.18 -16.89 -10.00
C LEU A 269 -15.00 -16.35 -11.43
N ALA A 270 -15.74 -15.31 -11.79
CA ALA A 270 -15.42 -14.46 -12.93
C ALA A 270 -14.41 -13.38 -12.53
N ALA A 271 -13.29 -13.27 -13.25
CA ALA A 271 -12.27 -12.24 -13.06
C ALA A 271 -12.68 -10.89 -13.69
N ASP A 272 -12.35 -9.81 -13.01
CA ASP A 272 -12.42 -8.44 -13.51
C ASP A 272 -11.26 -8.13 -14.47
N GLN A 273 -11.34 -6.97 -15.13
CA GLN A 273 -10.34 -6.51 -16.09
C GLN A 273 -9.62 -5.24 -15.57
N PRO A 274 -8.36 -5.02 -15.97
CA PRO A 274 -7.66 -3.76 -15.71
C PRO A 274 -8.45 -2.55 -16.22
N VAL A 275 -8.27 -1.41 -15.56
CA VAL A 275 -8.97 -0.16 -15.89
C VAL A 275 -8.00 0.90 -16.44
N ASP A 276 -8.53 1.83 -17.23
CA ASP A 276 -7.86 3.08 -17.61
C ASP A 276 -8.68 4.27 -17.10
N ILE A 277 -8.20 4.90 -16.04
CA ILE A 277 -8.77 6.12 -15.46
C ILE A 277 -7.87 7.34 -15.75
N GLY A 278 -6.90 7.19 -16.66
CA GLY A 278 -5.95 8.21 -17.09
C GLY A 278 -4.83 8.52 -16.12
N VAL A 279 -4.55 7.63 -15.17
CA VAL A 279 -3.42 7.81 -14.23
C VAL A 279 -2.08 7.84 -14.97
N GLU A 280 -1.94 7.04 -16.02
CA GLU A 280 -0.74 7.03 -16.86
C GLU A 280 -0.44 8.41 -17.45
N ASP A 281 -1.42 9.01 -18.13
CA ASP A 281 -1.28 10.30 -18.79
C ASP A 281 -1.09 11.42 -17.77
N PHE A 282 -1.79 11.33 -16.64
CA PHE A 282 -1.68 12.31 -15.55
C PHE A 282 -0.28 12.27 -14.89
N CYS A 283 0.25 11.07 -14.62
CA CYS A 283 1.54 10.89 -13.95
C CYS A 283 2.73 11.33 -14.79
N LYS A 284 2.63 11.30 -16.12
CA LYS A 284 3.66 11.83 -17.04
C LYS A 284 3.89 13.33 -16.85
N ILE A 285 2.84 14.09 -16.53
CA ILE A 285 2.88 15.56 -16.46
C ILE A 285 2.95 16.08 -15.02
N CYS A 286 2.22 15.48 -14.08
CA CYS A 286 1.96 16.06 -12.76
C CYS A 286 3.19 16.25 -11.86
N ARG A 287 3.95 15.18 -11.60
CA ARG A 287 5.13 15.13 -10.71
C ARG A 287 4.95 15.68 -9.27
N LYS A 288 3.74 16.07 -8.84
CA LYS A 288 3.48 16.67 -7.53
C LYS A 288 3.96 15.82 -6.35
N CYS A 289 3.69 14.51 -6.38
CA CYS A 289 4.18 13.58 -5.36
C CYS A 289 5.71 13.54 -5.28
N ALA A 290 6.42 13.64 -6.42
CA ALA A 290 7.88 13.71 -6.45
C ALA A 290 8.39 15.04 -5.86
N ASN A 291 7.80 16.17 -6.26
CA ASN A 291 8.15 17.50 -5.76
C ASN A 291 8.01 17.64 -4.23
N THR A 292 7.02 16.94 -3.65
CA THR A 292 6.71 17.01 -2.21
C THR A 292 7.32 15.90 -1.37
N CYS A 293 7.91 14.87 -2.01
CA CYS A 293 8.46 13.73 -1.29
C CYS A 293 9.64 14.21 -0.44
N PRO A 294 9.58 14.10 0.89
CA PRO A 294 10.63 14.67 1.72
C PRO A 294 11.99 14.00 1.50
N THR A 295 12.01 12.71 1.13
CA THR A 295 13.22 11.92 0.93
C THR A 295 13.61 11.79 -0.54
N ASN A 296 12.93 12.49 -1.46
CA ASN A 296 13.13 12.35 -2.91
C ASN A 296 13.10 10.89 -3.39
N SER A 297 12.27 10.06 -2.74
CA SER A 297 12.16 8.63 -3.05
C SER A 297 11.36 8.34 -4.31
N ILE A 298 10.63 9.33 -4.82
CA ILE A 298 9.76 9.20 -5.99
C ILE A 298 10.49 9.79 -7.20
N PRO A 299 10.60 9.07 -8.32
CA PRO A 299 11.35 9.54 -9.48
C PRO A 299 10.67 10.72 -10.18
N PHE A 300 11.48 11.67 -10.66
CA PHE A 300 11.03 12.79 -11.52
C PHE A 300 10.97 12.38 -13.00
N GLY A 301 11.87 11.49 -13.43
CA GLY A 301 12.01 11.01 -14.80
C GLY A 301 10.93 10.02 -15.23
N ASP A 302 11.19 9.30 -16.30
CA ASP A 302 10.26 8.33 -16.89
C ASP A 302 10.25 6.99 -16.16
N LYS A 303 9.39 6.08 -16.62
CA LYS A 303 9.35 4.71 -16.12
C LYS A 303 10.67 4.00 -16.46
N VAL A 304 11.02 3.04 -15.64
CA VAL A 304 12.16 2.15 -15.87
C VAL A 304 11.69 0.71 -15.89
N VAL A 305 12.41 -0.16 -16.59
CA VAL A 305 12.21 -1.60 -16.48
C VAL A 305 12.94 -2.10 -15.24
N HIS A 306 12.22 -2.72 -14.33
CA HIS A 306 12.77 -3.32 -13.11
C HIS A 306 12.11 -4.66 -12.86
N ASN A 307 12.91 -5.73 -12.87
CA ASN A 307 12.44 -7.12 -12.78
C ASN A 307 11.40 -7.45 -13.88
N GLY A 308 11.73 -7.14 -15.14
CA GLY A 308 10.84 -7.37 -16.28
C GLY A 308 9.59 -6.47 -16.34
N ILE A 309 9.41 -5.55 -15.38
CA ILE A 309 8.22 -4.70 -15.27
C ILE A 309 8.59 -3.24 -15.52
N GLU A 310 7.97 -2.62 -16.52
CA GLU A 310 8.06 -1.19 -16.78
C GLU A 310 7.12 -0.41 -15.85
N LYS A 311 7.69 0.41 -14.95
CA LYS A 311 6.94 1.23 -14.00
C LYS A 311 7.76 2.40 -13.45
N TYR A 312 7.11 3.32 -12.75
CA TYR A 312 7.82 4.28 -11.90
C TYR A 312 8.38 3.56 -10.67
N LYS A 313 9.70 3.35 -10.65
CA LYS A 313 10.37 2.66 -9.55
C LYS A 313 10.74 3.66 -8.45
N ILE A 314 10.01 3.61 -7.33
CA ILE A 314 10.37 4.37 -6.13
C ILE A 314 11.60 3.74 -5.43
N ASN A 315 12.39 4.58 -4.78
CA ASN A 315 13.39 4.16 -3.83
C ASN A 315 12.72 3.91 -2.46
N TRP A 316 12.26 2.69 -2.26
CA TRP A 316 11.62 2.28 -1.00
C TRP A 316 12.56 2.40 0.20
N LEU A 317 13.88 2.28 0.00
CA LEU A 317 14.87 2.30 1.08
C LEU A 317 14.97 3.70 1.69
N THR A 318 15.08 4.74 0.87
CA THR A 318 15.10 6.13 1.37
C THR A 318 13.75 6.52 1.97
N CYS A 319 12.63 6.02 1.42
CA CYS A 319 11.30 6.24 1.98
C CYS A 319 11.16 5.60 3.37
N TYR A 320 11.68 4.38 3.55
CA TYR A 320 11.55 3.62 4.78
C TYR A 320 12.53 4.09 5.88
N LYS A 321 13.77 4.42 5.50
CA LYS A 321 14.81 4.89 6.43
C LYS A 321 14.50 6.21 7.12
N LEU A 322 13.49 6.95 6.67
CA LEU A 322 13.06 8.19 7.31
C LEU A 322 12.48 7.97 8.71
N ARG A 323 11.81 6.84 8.95
CA ARG A 323 10.96 6.63 10.15
C ARG A 323 11.67 6.86 11.50
N PRO A 324 12.93 6.41 11.72
CA PRO A 324 13.65 6.67 12.96
C PRO A 324 13.96 8.14 13.22
N TYR A 325 14.00 8.98 12.18
CA TYR A 325 14.40 10.39 12.27
C TYR A 325 13.22 11.34 12.47
N VAL A 326 12.00 10.79 12.42
CA VAL A 326 10.73 11.52 12.52
C VAL A 326 9.82 10.94 13.58
N SER A 327 10.26 9.90 14.28
CA SER A 327 9.44 9.13 15.23
C SER A 327 8.95 9.96 16.42
N ASP A 328 9.62 11.08 16.72
CA ASP A 328 9.16 12.04 17.72
C ASP A 328 7.95 12.86 17.26
N HIS A 329 7.64 12.84 15.96
CA HIS A 329 6.56 13.63 15.37
C HIS A 329 5.42 12.80 14.77
N TRP A 330 5.74 11.68 14.11
CA TRP A 330 4.78 10.84 13.42
C TRP A 330 5.40 9.50 13.00
N GLY A 331 4.56 8.51 12.74
CA GLY A 331 4.95 7.16 12.34
C GLY A 331 5.01 6.94 10.84
N SER A 332 4.09 7.55 10.07
CA SER A 332 3.92 7.36 8.62
C SER A 332 3.88 8.68 7.86
N CYS A 333 4.59 8.74 6.73
CA CYS A 333 4.78 10.01 5.99
C CYS A 333 3.50 10.45 5.25
N LEU A 334 2.91 9.55 4.45
CA LEU A 334 1.64 9.72 3.70
C LEU A 334 1.55 10.90 2.71
N THR A 335 2.54 11.80 2.68
CA THR A 335 2.56 13.02 1.84
C THR A 335 2.19 12.73 0.38
N CYS A 336 2.79 11.71 -0.22
CA CYS A 336 2.58 11.38 -1.64
C CYS A 336 1.16 10.89 -1.97
N ALA A 337 0.43 10.37 -0.98
CA ALA A 337 -0.97 10.00 -1.13
C ALA A 337 -1.87 11.23 -0.96
N THR A 338 -1.59 12.08 0.03
CA THR A 338 -2.36 13.29 0.34
C THR A 338 -2.31 14.33 -0.76
N VAL A 339 -1.14 14.58 -1.36
CA VAL A 339 -1.00 15.59 -2.42
C VAL A 339 -1.42 15.09 -3.80
N CYS A 340 -1.74 13.80 -3.95
CA CYS A 340 -2.11 13.22 -5.23
C CYS A 340 -3.43 13.86 -5.73
N PRO A 341 -3.51 14.39 -6.96
CA PRO A 341 -4.74 15.01 -7.46
C PRO A 341 -5.92 14.05 -7.61
N PHE A 342 -5.68 12.73 -7.63
CA PHE A 342 -6.75 11.73 -7.56
C PHE A 342 -7.30 11.53 -6.14
N THR A 343 -6.54 11.91 -5.11
CA THR A 343 -6.91 11.86 -3.69
C THR A 343 -7.59 13.18 -3.29
N LYS A 344 -8.79 13.37 -3.82
CA LYS A 344 -9.67 14.51 -3.51
C LYS A 344 -10.95 14.02 -2.82
N PRO A 345 -11.70 14.90 -2.14
CA PRO A 345 -12.95 14.48 -1.50
C PRO A 345 -13.91 13.92 -2.55
N ASN A 346 -14.76 12.99 -2.12
CA ASN A 346 -15.69 12.33 -3.02
C ASN A 346 -16.92 13.23 -3.28
N VAL A 347 -16.77 14.21 -4.17
CA VAL A 347 -17.86 15.09 -4.61
C VAL A 347 -17.92 15.18 -6.14
N TRP A 348 -19.00 15.79 -6.63
CA TRP A 348 -19.39 15.76 -8.04
C TRP A 348 -18.29 16.23 -9.01
N TRP A 349 -17.55 17.31 -8.70
CA TRP A 349 -16.52 17.82 -9.63
C TRP A 349 -15.37 16.84 -9.86
N ARG A 350 -15.11 15.92 -8.92
CA ARG A 350 -14.01 14.95 -9.06
C ARG A 350 -14.49 13.78 -9.84
N SER A 351 -15.69 13.30 -9.54
CA SER A 351 -16.33 12.27 -10.34
C SER A 351 -16.39 12.72 -11.80
N LEU A 352 -16.76 13.98 -12.05
CA LEU A 352 -16.70 14.58 -13.38
C LEU A 352 -15.27 14.63 -13.93
N THR A 353 -14.29 15.09 -13.15
CA THR A 353 -12.88 15.17 -13.59
C THR A 353 -12.31 13.81 -13.99
N VAL A 354 -12.49 12.78 -13.15
CA VAL A 354 -12.01 11.43 -13.42
C VAL A 354 -12.79 10.81 -14.58
N SER A 355 -14.11 11.06 -14.67
CA SER A 355 -14.93 10.60 -15.81
C SER A 355 -14.45 11.23 -17.12
N ALA A 356 -14.26 12.55 -17.15
CA ALA A 356 -13.74 13.29 -18.30
C ALA A 356 -12.37 12.77 -18.72
N LEU A 357 -11.46 12.52 -17.76
CA LEU A 357 -10.14 11.97 -18.07
C LEU A 357 -10.23 10.54 -18.62
N SER A 358 -11.08 9.68 -18.04
CA SER A 358 -11.23 8.29 -18.48
C SER A 358 -11.88 8.16 -19.87
N THR A 359 -12.80 9.07 -20.21
CA THR A 359 -13.53 9.08 -21.50
C THR A 359 -12.84 9.91 -22.59
N CYS A 360 -11.92 10.80 -22.21
CA CYS A 360 -11.15 11.60 -23.15
C CYS A 360 -10.22 10.72 -24.00
N PRO A 361 -10.22 10.86 -25.34
CA PRO A 361 -9.30 10.16 -26.22
C PRO A 361 -7.84 10.37 -25.80
N ILE A 362 -7.05 9.29 -25.81
CA ILE A 362 -5.66 9.29 -25.34
C ILE A 362 -4.81 10.45 -25.89
N PRO A 363 -4.88 10.81 -27.19
CA PRO A 363 -4.11 11.94 -27.74
C PRO A 363 -4.48 13.31 -27.15
N ALA A 364 -5.71 13.50 -26.68
CA ALA A 364 -6.20 14.75 -26.12
C ALA A 364 -5.96 14.88 -24.60
N ARG A 365 -5.74 13.76 -23.90
CA ARG A 365 -5.51 13.73 -22.45
C ARG A 365 -4.37 14.64 -21.98
N PRO A 366 -3.21 14.77 -22.66
CA PRO A 366 -2.14 15.65 -22.21
C PRO A 366 -2.57 17.12 -22.03
N ALA A 367 -3.44 17.64 -22.91
CA ALA A 367 -3.95 19.00 -22.78
C ALA A 367 -4.89 19.13 -21.58
N LEU A 368 -5.83 18.19 -21.43
CA LEU A 368 -6.74 18.12 -20.29
C LEU A 368 -5.98 17.99 -18.96
N VAL A 369 -4.97 17.12 -18.89
CA VAL A 369 -4.13 16.93 -17.71
C VAL A 369 -3.41 18.23 -17.33
N ARG A 370 -2.88 19.00 -18.27
CA ARG A 370 -2.24 20.30 -17.98
C ARG A 370 -3.23 21.28 -17.37
N ALA A 371 -4.44 21.36 -17.91
CA ALA A 371 -5.50 22.21 -17.37
C ALA A 371 -5.91 21.77 -15.96
N LEU A 372 -6.19 20.48 -15.75
CA LEU A 372 -6.55 19.93 -14.45
C LEU A 372 -5.44 20.11 -13.40
N LYS A 373 -4.18 19.92 -13.80
CA LYS A 373 -3.02 20.17 -12.94
C LYS A 373 -2.93 21.65 -12.57
N TRP A 374 -3.14 22.56 -13.51
CA TRP A 374 -3.13 24.00 -13.24
C TRP A 374 -4.22 24.38 -12.22
N ILE A 375 -5.44 23.86 -12.39
CA ILE A 375 -6.53 24.02 -11.41
C ILE A 375 -6.10 23.48 -10.04
N ASP A 376 -5.58 22.25 -9.99
CA ASP A 376 -5.17 21.61 -8.75
C ASP A 376 -4.09 22.41 -8.00
N ASP A 377 -3.08 22.91 -8.72
CA ASP A 377 -2.01 23.72 -8.13
C ASP A 377 -2.49 25.12 -7.72
N ARG A 378 -3.42 25.73 -8.46
CA ARG A 378 -3.98 27.06 -8.15
C ARG A 378 -4.85 27.08 -6.89
N PHE A 379 -5.61 26.02 -6.66
CA PHE A 379 -6.58 25.97 -5.55
C PHE A 379 -6.09 25.16 -4.34
N TRP A 380 -5.22 24.17 -4.51
CA TRP A 380 -4.71 23.36 -3.41
C TRP A 380 -3.20 23.51 -3.15
N GLY A 381 -2.48 24.27 -4.00
CA GLY A 381 -1.03 24.47 -3.86
C GLY A 381 -0.24 23.18 -4.09
N VAL A 382 1.09 23.28 -4.11
CA VAL A 382 1.97 22.10 -4.33
C VAL A 382 1.98 21.18 -3.11
N ALA A 383 1.88 21.73 -1.90
CA ALA A 383 1.72 20.99 -0.64
C ALA A 383 0.60 21.63 0.19
N ARG A 384 -0.38 20.81 0.60
CA ARG A 384 -1.49 21.27 1.44
C ARG A 384 -1.08 21.15 2.90
N ASN A 385 -1.12 22.25 3.66
CA ASN A 385 -0.80 22.28 5.08
C ASN A 385 -1.99 22.77 5.91
N ASN A 386 -3.21 22.37 5.57
CA ASN A 386 -4.39 22.76 6.32
C ASN A 386 -4.37 22.12 7.72
N ARG A 387 -4.82 22.87 8.72
CA ARG A 387 -5.05 22.37 10.07
C ARG A 387 -6.22 21.39 10.06
N VAL A 388 -6.09 20.31 10.81
CA VAL A 388 -7.11 19.28 10.98
C VAL A 388 -7.32 19.08 12.46
N ARG A 389 -8.58 19.19 12.88
CA ARG A 389 -9.04 18.85 14.23
C ARG A 389 -9.91 17.61 14.15
N TRP A 390 -9.62 16.62 14.96
CA TRP A 390 -10.38 15.37 14.98
C TRP A 390 -10.32 14.73 16.37
N LEU A 391 -11.50 14.49 16.97
CA LEU A 391 -11.63 14.20 18.40
C LEU A 391 -10.92 15.31 19.19
N SER A 392 -10.05 14.92 20.12
CA SER A 392 -9.14 15.82 20.80
C SER A 392 -7.88 16.12 19.99
N TYR A 393 -7.56 15.45 18.90
CA TYR A 393 -6.31 15.73 18.19
C TYR A 393 -6.37 17.04 17.39
N ASP A 394 -5.28 17.81 17.40
CA ASP A 394 -5.14 19.03 16.59
C ASP A 394 -3.78 19.08 15.88
N SER A 395 -3.79 19.08 14.54
CA SER A 395 -2.53 19.14 13.76
C SER A 395 -1.83 20.50 13.81
N GLY A 396 -2.46 21.55 14.35
CA GLY A 396 -1.82 22.84 14.59
C GLY A 396 -0.81 22.82 15.74
N ILE A 397 -0.83 21.77 16.58
CA ILE A 397 0.09 21.61 17.71
C ILE A 397 1.31 20.83 17.22
N LYS A 398 2.52 21.36 17.44
CA LYS A 398 3.75 20.64 17.12
C LYS A 398 3.91 19.43 18.03
N PRO A 399 4.02 18.20 17.47
CA PRO A 399 4.30 17.01 18.26
C PRO A 399 5.61 17.17 19.05
N GLY A 400 5.53 16.98 20.38
CA GLY A 400 6.66 17.13 21.30
C GLY A 400 6.74 18.47 22.05
N GLU A 401 6.01 19.52 21.62
CA GLU A 401 5.86 20.77 22.39
C GLU A 401 4.80 20.67 23.50
N GLN A 402 4.02 19.59 23.50
CA GLN A 402 3.18 19.16 24.62
C GLN A 402 3.48 17.70 24.94
N ALA A 403 3.18 17.29 26.17
CA ALA A 403 3.17 15.88 26.54
C ALA A 403 2.03 15.09 25.86
N CYS A 404 0.97 15.77 25.43
CA CYS A 404 -0.22 15.18 24.83
C CYS A 404 -0.84 16.13 23.81
N THR A 405 -1.02 15.68 22.57
CA THR A 405 -1.62 16.47 21.47
C THR A 405 -3.16 16.45 21.47
N VAL A 406 -3.75 15.95 22.56
CA VAL A 406 -5.19 15.89 22.84
C VAL A 406 -5.62 17.26 23.41
N ALA A 407 -6.27 18.08 22.58
CA ALA A 407 -7.00 19.27 22.95
C ALA A 407 -7.96 18.98 24.11
N GLY A 408 -7.83 19.77 25.19
CA GLY A 408 -8.61 19.62 26.41
C GLY A 408 -8.16 18.49 27.33
N CYS A 409 -7.03 17.83 27.07
CA CYS A 409 -6.48 16.84 28.00
C CYS A 409 -6.11 17.48 29.34
N THR A 410 -6.70 16.99 30.43
CA THR A 410 -6.40 17.40 31.82
C THR A 410 -5.52 16.39 32.55
N ALA A 411 -5.06 15.33 31.88
CA ALA A 411 -4.19 14.33 32.50
C ALA A 411 -2.87 14.97 32.96
N SER A 412 -2.40 14.56 34.14
CA SER A 412 -1.09 14.99 34.64
C SER A 412 0.00 14.52 33.69
N HIS A 413 0.89 15.45 33.33
CA HIS A 413 1.95 15.25 32.34
C HIS A 413 3.31 15.69 32.89
N ASP A 414 3.64 15.21 34.09
CA ASP A 414 4.93 15.42 34.76
C ASP A 414 5.42 16.88 34.72
N GLY A 415 4.52 17.85 34.93
CA GLY A 415 4.84 19.28 34.99
C GLY A 415 5.06 19.99 33.65
N LYS A 416 4.79 19.36 32.50
CA LYS A 416 4.87 20.02 31.18
C LYS A 416 3.66 20.92 30.92
N ALA A 417 3.90 22.16 30.50
CA ALA A 417 2.86 23.16 30.24
C ALA A 417 1.92 22.77 29.09
N HIS A 418 0.66 23.22 29.17
CA HIS A 418 -0.28 23.18 28.04
C HIS A 418 0.17 24.19 26.96
N SER A 419 0.28 23.77 25.70
CA SER A 419 0.53 24.68 24.56
C SER A 419 -0.55 25.76 24.48
N PRO A 420 -0.20 27.00 24.09
CA PRO A 420 -1.16 28.06 23.81
C PRO A 420 -2.24 27.62 22.82
N GLN A 421 -3.44 28.21 22.93
CA GLN A 421 -4.45 28.07 21.89
C GLN A 421 -3.88 28.58 20.56
N MET A 422 -3.58 27.66 19.66
CA MET A 422 -3.14 28.01 18.31
C MET A 422 -4.30 28.66 17.55
N VAL A 423 -4.09 29.87 17.02
CA VAL A 423 -5.03 30.61 16.17
C VAL A 423 -4.66 30.39 14.69
N GLY A 424 -5.66 30.13 13.84
CA GLY A 424 -5.50 30.00 12.39
C GLY A 424 -5.65 28.58 11.82
N ASP A 425 -5.59 28.50 10.49
CA ASP A 425 -5.97 27.31 9.69
C ASP A 425 -4.78 26.52 9.15
N ALA A 426 -3.55 26.84 9.57
CA ALA A 426 -2.35 26.11 9.18
C ALA A 426 -2.04 24.99 10.18
N GLY A 427 -1.80 23.78 9.67
CA GLY A 427 -1.30 22.65 10.45
C GLY A 427 0.22 22.66 10.53
N TYR A 428 0.76 22.17 11.64
CA TYR A 428 2.17 21.86 11.77
C TYR A 428 2.49 20.51 11.11
N TYR A 429 3.37 20.56 10.13
CA TYR A 429 3.87 19.38 9.44
C TYR A 429 5.38 19.40 9.46
N ALA A 430 6.00 18.51 10.24
CA ALA A 430 7.43 18.52 10.49
C ALA A 430 8.23 18.67 9.17
N PRO A 431 9.02 19.75 9.01
CA PRO A 431 9.79 19.98 7.80
C PRO A 431 10.96 19.00 7.75
N LEU A 432 11.21 18.45 6.56
CA LEU A 432 12.26 17.45 6.35
C LEU A 432 13.41 17.93 5.48
N LYS A 433 13.31 19.11 4.88
CA LYS A 433 14.18 19.52 3.76
C LYS A 433 15.64 19.78 4.15
N GLU A 434 15.92 20.19 5.39
CA GLU A 434 17.31 20.42 5.84
C GLU A 434 17.99 19.15 6.35
N ASN A 435 17.24 18.17 6.84
CA ASN A 435 17.79 16.92 7.38
C ASN A 435 17.93 15.80 6.34
N THR A 436 17.40 15.96 5.13
CA THR A 436 17.39 14.90 4.11
C THR A 436 18.68 14.72 3.32
N ASN A 437 19.60 15.69 3.35
CA ASN A 437 20.95 15.51 2.80
C ASN A 437 21.75 14.43 3.56
N ARG A 438 21.35 14.06 4.78
CA ARG A 438 21.96 12.96 5.54
C ARG A 438 21.48 11.56 5.10
N PHE A 439 20.33 11.46 4.42
CA PHE A 439 19.76 10.17 3.96
C PHE A 439 20.15 9.80 2.54
N VAL A 440 20.55 10.78 1.76
CA VAL A 440 21.01 10.60 0.39
C VAL A 440 22.51 10.89 0.39
N LYS A 441 23.34 9.85 0.34
CA LYS A 441 24.66 10.06 -0.29
C LYS A 441 24.34 10.40 -1.73
N ARG A 442 24.47 11.69 -2.07
CA ARG A 442 24.54 12.10 -3.47
C ARG A 442 25.92 11.61 -3.90
N ASP A 443 25.97 10.46 -4.54
CA ASP A 443 27.17 10.14 -5.32
C ASP A 443 27.24 11.25 -6.38
N ALA A 444 28.33 12.01 -6.33
CA ALA A 444 28.59 13.15 -7.21
C ALA A 444 28.83 12.70 -8.64
#